data_AF-A0A1J3H727-F1
#
_entry.id   AF-A0A1J3H727-F1
#
_cell.length_a   1.000
_cell.length_b   1.000
_cell.length_c   1.000
_cell.angle_alpha   90.00
_cell.angle_beta   90.00
_cell.angle_gamma   90.00
#
_symmetry.space_group_name_H-M   'P 1'
#
loop_
_entity.id
_entity.type
_entity.pdbx_description
1 polymer ?
#
loop_
_entity_poly.entity_id
_entity_poly.type
_entity_poly.pdbx_seq_one_letter_code
_entity_poly.pdbx_strand_id
1 'polypeptide(L)'
;AIIFLWTSGNLFHVAWQGNFETWIQDPLHVRPIAHAIWDPHFGQPAVEAFTRGGALGPVNIAYSGVYQWWYTIGLRTNEDLYTGALFLLFLSALSLIGGWLHLQPKWKPRVSWFKNAESRL
;
A
#
# COMPACT_ATOMS: atom_id res chain seq x y z
N ALA A 1 4.83 10.38 -6.72
CA ALA A 1 4.89 9.08 -7.44
C ALA A 1 5.28 7.94 -6.50
N ILE A 2 6.55 7.84 -6.05
CA ILE A 2 7.04 6.69 -5.26
C ILE A 2 6.21 6.45 -3.99
N ILE A 3 5.88 7.51 -3.22
CA ILE A 3 5.03 7.39 -2.03
C ILE A 3 3.66 6.79 -2.38
N PHE A 4 2.99 7.30 -3.43
CA PHE A 4 1.71 6.75 -3.89
C PHE A 4 1.80 5.29 -4.33
N LEU A 5 2.86 4.94 -5.07
CA LEU A 5 3.07 3.56 -5.50
C LEU A 5 3.33 2.63 -4.30
N TRP A 6 4.12 3.08 -3.32
CA TRP A 6 4.36 2.33 -2.09
C TRP A 6 3.07 2.12 -1.31
N THR A 7 2.26 3.16 -1.10
CA THR A 7 0.97 3.02 -0.41
C THR A 7 -0.02 2.15 -1.19
N SER A 8 -0.05 2.27 -2.52
CA SER A 8 -0.81 1.38 -3.41
C SER A 8 -0.39 -0.09 -3.22
N GLY A 9 0.91 -0.37 -3.17
CA GLY A 9 1.43 -1.71 -2.92
C GLY A 9 1.00 -2.29 -1.56
N ASN A 10 1.01 -1.48 -0.49
CA ASN A 10 0.53 -1.91 0.82
C ASN A 10 -0.95 -2.32 0.77
N LEU A 11 -1.80 -1.47 0.18
CA LEU A 11 -3.23 -1.78 0.01
C LEU A 11 -3.44 -3.03 -0.83
N PHE A 12 -2.73 -3.15 -1.96
CA PHE A 12 -2.85 -4.26 -2.89
C PHE A 12 -2.44 -5.59 -2.26
N HIS A 13 -1.30 -5.65 -1.58
CA HIS A 13 -0.85 -6.89 -0.92
C HIS A 13 -1.82 -7.33 0.17
N VAL A 14 -2.38 -6.41 0.96
CA VAL A 14 -3.38 -6.76 1.97
C VAL A 14 -4.70 -7.20 1.34
N ALA A 15 -5.17 -6.52 0.29
CA ALA A 15 -6.39 -6.91 -0.43
C ALA A 15 -6.27 -8.29 -1.08
N TRP A 16 -5.10 -8.64 -1.62
CA TRP A 16 -4.88 -9.86 -2.38
C TRP A 16 -4.46 -11.06 -1.51
N GLN A 17 -3.55 -10.83 -0.55
CA GLN A 17 -2.89 -11.90 0.22
C GLN A 17 -3.08 -11.73 1.73
N GLY A 18 -3.68 -10.62 2.17
CA GLY A 18 -3.97 -10.35 3.56
C GLY A 18 -5.23 -11.06 4.06
N ASN A 19 -5.60 -10.75 5.29
CA ASN A 19 -6.79 -11.27 5.95
C ASN A 19 -7.67 -10.13 6.49
N PHE A 20 -7.75 -9.00 5.77
CA PHE A 20 -8.40 -7.77 6.26
C PHE A 20 -9.85 -7.98 6.69
N GLU A 21 -10.67 -8.62 5.85
CA GLU A 21 -12.09 -8.88 6.17
C GLU A 21 -12.24 -9.78 7.40
N THR A 22 -11.42 -10.83 7.52
CA THR A 22 -11.39 -11.70 8.70
C THR A 22 -10.91 -10.94 9.94
N TRP A 23 -9.89 -10.09 9.79
CA TRP A 23 -9.34 -9.28 10.87
C TRP A 23 -10.37 -8.29 11.42
N ILE A 24 -11.20 -7.70 10.55
CA ILE A 24 -12.25 -6.76 10.97
C ILE A 24 -13.28 -7.43 11.88
N GLN A 25 -13.57 -8.73 11.68
CA GLN A 25 -14.54 -9.45 12.52
C GLN A 25 -14.04 -9.68 13.95
N ASP A 26 -12.72 -9.82 14.13
CA ASP A 26 -12.11 -10.01 15.46
C ASP A 26 -10.70 -9.37 15.52
N PRO A 27 -10.61 -8.02 15.58
CA PRO A 27 -9.35 -7.29 15.45
C PRO A 27 -8.43 -7.44 16.67
N LEU A 28 -8.94 -8.00 17.78
CA LEU A 28 -8.18 -8.22 19.01
C LEU A 28 -7.40 -9.54 19.01
N HIS A 29 -7.89 -10.56 18.31
CA HIS A 29 -7.26 -11.89 18.32
C HIS A 29 -6.71 -12.31 16.97
N VAL A 30 -7.27 -11.82 15.86
CA VAL A 30 -6.73 -12.09 14.52
C VAL A 30 -5.47 -11.26 14.30
N ARG A 31 -4.38 -11.92 13.91
CA ARG A 31 -3.13 -11.21 13.57
C ARG A 31 -3.19 -10.74 12.12
N PRO A 32 -2.91 -9.45 11.84
CA PRO A 32 -2.97 -8.92 10.48
C PRO A 32 -1.84 -9.49 9.61
N ILE A 33 -2.16 -9.86 8.37
CA ILE A 33 -1.19 -10.38 7.40
C ILE A 33 -0.68 -9.25 6.50
N ALA A 34 0.64 -9.14 6.33
CA ALA A 34 1.26 -8.18 5.44
C ALA A 34 1.17 -8.63 3.98
N HIS A 35 1.79 -9.77 3.65
CA HIS A 35 1.80 -10.39 2.32
C HIS A 35 2.25 -11.85 2.44
N ALA A 36 2.07 -12.62 1.37
CA ALA A 36 2.56 -13.99 1.28
C ALA A 36 4.09 -14.01 1.17
N ILE A 37 4.70 -15.07 1.70
CA ILE A 37 6.12 -15.37 1.50
C ILE A 37 6.23 -16.36 0.35
N TRP A 38 7.05 -16.03 -0.63
CA TRP A 38 7.43 -16.94 -1.70
C TRP A 38 8.96 -17.02 -1.76
N ASP A 39 9.52 -18.05 -1.12
CA ASP A 39 10.96 -18.30 -1.09
C ASP A 39 11.24 -19.77 -1.44
N PRO A 40 11.87 -20.06 -2.60
CA PRO A 40 12.14 -21.44 -3.03
C PRO A 40 13.19 -22.15 -2.16
N HIS A 41 13.91 -21.43 -1.30
CA HIS A 41 14.90 -22.02 -0.40
C HIS A 41 14.29 -22.49 0.92
N PHE A 42 13.00 -22.21 1.18
CA PHE A 42 12.33 -22.68 2.38
C PHE A 42 12.22 -24.21 2.37
N GLY A 43 12.83 -24.85 3.36
CA GLY A 43 12.52 -26.23 3.70
C GLY A 43 11.13 -26.35 4.32
N GLN A 44 10.57 -27.56 4.32
CA GLN A 44 9.26 -27.85 4.90
C GLN A 44 9.04 -27.29 6.32
N PRO A 45 10.02 -27.38 7.26
CA PRO A 45 9.85 -26.80 8.59
C PRO A 45 9.67 -25.28 8.59
N ALA A 46 10.30 -24.56 7.65
CA ALA A 46 10.12 -23.12 7.50
C ALA A 46 8.74 -22.79 6.91
N VAL A 47 8.29 -23.55 5.92
CA VAL A 47 6.93 -23.41 5.36
C VAL A 47 5.88 -23.55 6.46
N GLU A 48 5.97 -24.59 7.29
CA GLU A 48 5.07 -24.82 8.42
C GLU A 48 5.20 -23.70 9.46
N ALA A 49 6.43 -23.31 9.79
CA ALA A 49 6.67 -22.27 10.79
C ALA A 49 6.13 -20.90 10.35
N PHE A 50 6.10 -20.56 9.06
CA PHE A 50 5.57 -19.27 8.56
C PHE A 50 4.11 -19.34 8.10
N THR A 51 3.52 -20.53 8.01
CA THR A 51 2.08 -20.70 7.76
C THR A 51 1.32 -20.43 9.06
N ARG A 52 1.03 -19.15 9.33
CA ARG A 52 0.40 -18.68 10.58
C ARG A 52 -0.84 -17.84 10.29
N GLY A 53 -1.62 -17.54 11.34
CA GLY A 53 -2.73 -16.59 11.25
C GLY A 53 -3.94 -17.08 10.44
N GLY A 54 -4.12 -18.40 10.33
CA GLY A 54 -5.19 -19.02 9.53
C GLY A 54 -4.96 -19.00 8.02
N ALA A 55 -3.77 -18.60 7.56
CA ALA A 55 -3.41 -18.60 6.14
C ALA A 55 -3.17 -20.03 5.62
N LEU A 56 -3.42 -20.23 4.32
CA LEU A 56 -3.19 -21.50 3.62
C LEU A 56 -1.70 -21.74 3.26
N GLY A 57 -0.83 -20.78 3.54
CA GLY A 57 0.60 -20.88 3.26
C GLY A 57 1.42 -19.83 4.01
N PRO A 58 2.74 -19.77 3.74
CA PRO A 58 3.66 -18.89 4.44
C PRO A 58 3.31 -17.41 4.28
N VAL A 59 3.24 -16.68 5.40
CA VAL A 59 2.87 -15.26 5.42
C VAL A 59 3.70 -14.47 6.43
N ASN A 60 3.84 -13.17 6.21
CA ASN A 60 4.38 -12.23 7.19
C ASN A 60 3.25 -11.59 8.01
N ILE A 61 3.44 -11.47 9.32
CA ILE A 61 2.54 -10.69 10.18
C ILE A 61 2.87 -9.20 10.06
N ALA A 62 1.85 -8.37 9.86
CA ALA A 62 1.99 -6.93 9.75
C ALA A 62 2.12 -6.26 11.13
N TYR A 63 3.09 -5.36 11.28
CA TYR A 63 3.27 -4.54 12.48
C TYR A 63 3.25 -3.03 12.19
N SER A 64 2.91 -2.63 10.96
CA SER A 64 2.89 -1.23 10.53
C SER A 64 1.68 -0.43 11.03
N GLY A 65 0.64 -1.09 11.56
CA GLY A 65 -0.59 -0.43 12.02
C GLY A 65 -1.60 -0.08 10.92
N VAL A 66 -1.34 -0.47 9.66
CA VAL A 66 -2.17 -0.08 8.51
C VAL A 66 -3.59 -0.66 8.56
N TYR A 67 -3.77 -1.86 9.13
CA TYR A 67 -5.10 -2.46 9.33
C TYR A 67 -5.96 -1.60 10.26
N GLN A 68 -5.41 -1.18 11.40
CA GLN A 68 -6.08 -0.32 12.38
C GLN A 68 -6.43 1.03 11.76
N TRP A 69 -5.50 1.62 11.01
CA TRP A 69 -5.74 2.90 10.34
C TRP A 69 -6.86 2.80 9.31
N TRP A 70 -6.78 1.85 8.37
CA TRP A 70 -7.77 1.64 7.31
C TRP A 70 -9.15 1.31 7.86
N TYR A 71 -9.21 0.48 8.90
CA TYR A 71 -10.45 0.20 9.61
C TYR A 71 -11.04 1.46 10.26
N THR A 72 -10.21 2.28 10.90
CA THR A 72 -10.69 3.51 11.57
C THR A 72 -11.24 4.53 10.57
N ILE A 73 -10.65 4.63 9.37
CA ILE A 73 -11.13 5.56 8.32
C ILE A 73 -12.29 5.00 7.49
N GLY A 74 -12.76 3.79 7.78
CA GLY A 74 -14.01 3.25 7.23
C GLY A 74 -13.87 2.14 6.19
N LEU A 75 -12.66 1.65 5.85
CA LEU A 75 -12.51 0.53 4.91
C LEU A 75 -12.97 -0.77 5.57
N ARG A 76 -13.73 -1.59 4.86
CA ARG A 76 -14.34 -2.82 5.40
C ARG A 76 -14.13 -4.06 4.53
N THR A 77 -13.91 -3.89 3.24
CA THR A 77 -13.77 -5.00 2.31
C THR A 77 -12.42 -4.99 1.61
N ASN A 78 -12.04 -6.13 1.04
CA ASN A 78 -10.88 -6.20 0.15
C ASN A 78 -11.11 -5.38 -1.14
N GLU A 79 -12.37 -5.21 -1.57
CA GLU A 79 -12.73 -4.35 -2.71
C GLU A 79 -12.42 -2.87 -2.41
N ASP A 80 -12.68 -2.40 -1.19
CA ASP A 80 -12.33 -1.04 -0.76
C ASP A 80 -10.81 -0.81 -0.88
N LEU A 81 -10.03 -1.77 -0.38
CA LEU A 81 -8.57 -1.73 -0.43
C LEU A 81 -8.06 -1.77 -1.87
N TYR A 82 -8.61 -2.66 -2.70
CA TYR A 82 -8.22 -2.82 -4.10
C TYR A 82 -8.52 -1.56 -4.92
N THR A 83 -9.69 -0.97 -4.71
CA THR A 83 -10.09 0.30 -5.35
C THR A 83 -9.15 1.43 -4.94
N GLY A 84 -8.83 1.53 -3.64
CA GLY A 84 -7.83 2.47 -3.14
C GLY A 84 -6.45 2.26 -3.76
N ALA A 85 -6.01 1.01 -3.92
CA ALA A 85 -4.73 0.67 -4.54
C ALA A 85 -4.66 1.14 -6.00
N LEU A 86 -5.72 0.93 -6.79
CA LEU A 86 -5.81 1.39 -8.18
C LEU A 86 -5.85 2.91 -8.29
N PHE A 87 -6.59 3.58 -7.41
CA PHE A 87 -6.63 5.04 -7.34
C PHE A 87 -5.24 5.64 -7.08
N LEU A 88 -4.51 5.11 -6.10
CA LEU A 88 -3.15 5.56 -5.80
C LEU A 88 -2.14 5.23 -6.92
N LEU A 89 -2.31 4.10 -7.60
CA LEU A 89 -1.51 3.77 -8.79
C LEU A 89 -1.72 4.81 -9.90
N PHE A 90 -2.97 5.20 -10.14
CA PHE A 90 -3.31 6.27 -11.07
C PHE A 90 -2.70 7.62 -10.67
N LEU A 91 -2.78 8.02 -9.40
CA LEU A 91 -2.11 9.23 -8.91
C LEU A 91 -0.59 9.18 -9.05
N SER A 92 0.01 7.99 -8.88
CA SER A 92 1.44 7.80 -9.13
C SER A 92 1.79 8.08 -10.60
N ALA A 93 1.03 7.51 -11.54
CA ALA A 93 1.20 7.75 -12.98
C ALA A 93 1.01 9.24 -13.33
N LEU A 94 -0.05 9.88 -12.82
CA LEU A 94 -0.27 11.32 -13.00
C LEU A 94 0.89 12.16 -12.47
N SER A 95 1.46 11.81 -11.31
CA SER A 95 2.61 12.51 -10.75
C SER A 95 3.86 12.39 -11.64
N LEU A 96 4.10 11.21 -12.23
CA LEU A 96 5.22 10.99 -13.15
C LEU A 96 5.03 11.79 -14.44
N ILE A 97 3.83 11.77 -15.01
CA ILE A 97 3.48 12.54 -16.21
C ILE A 97 3.60 14.04 -15.90
N GLY A 98 3.09 14.50 -14.76
CA GLY A 98 3.21 15.90 -14.32
C GLY A 98 4.67 16.34 -14.17
N GLY A 99 5.51 15.50 -13.57
CA GLY A 99 6.95 15.73 -13.48
C GLY A 99 7.61 15.85 -14.86
N TRP A 100 7.34 14.90 -15.76
CA TRP A 100 7.84 14.93 -17.13
C TRP A 100 7.32 16.15 -17.92
N LEU A 101 6.06 16.52 -17.75
CA LEU A 101 5.43 17.66 -18.42
C LEU A 101 6.12 18.97 -18.04
N HIS A 102 6.39 19.19 -16.75
CA HIS A 102 7.08 20.38 -16.26
C HIS A 102 8.58 20.44 -16.61
N LEU A 103 9.12 19.40 -17.23
CA LEU A 103 10.45 19.45 -17.88
C LEU A 103 10.39 19.91 -19.34
N GLN A 104 9.22 19.87 -19.98
CA GLN A 104 9.08 20.29 -21.37
C GLN A 104 9.26 21.82 -21.49
N PRO A 105 9.93 22.32 -22.56
CA PRO A 105 10.28 23.74 -22.68
C PRO A 105 9.11 24.71 -22.51
N LYS A 106 7.92 24.34 -23.00
CA LYS A 106 6.70 25.15 -22.91
C LYS A 106 6.17 25.30 -21.47
N TRP A 107 6.41 24.32 -20.60
CA TRP A 107 5.79 24.21 -19.27
C TRP A 107 6.80 24.29 -18.12
N LYS A 108 8.07 24.57 -18.44
CA LYS A 108 9.17 24.70 -17.49
C LYS A 108 8.98 25.95 -16.61
N PRO A 109 8.83 25.81 -15.28
CA PRO A 109 8.67 26.97 -14.41
C PRO A 109 9.93 27.83 -14.37
N ARG A 110 9.74 29.15 -14.20
CA ARG A 110 10.84 30.11 -14.03
C ARG A 110 11.33 30.13 -12.58
N VAL A 111 12.57 30.56 -12.36
CA VAL A 111 13.14 30.69 -10.99
C VAL A 111 12.30 31.61 -10.10
N SER A 112 11.72 32.67 -10.66
CA SER A 112 10.82 33.58 -9.91
C SER A 112 9.57 32.88 -9.39
N TRP A 113 9.04 31.89 -10.11
CA TRP A 113 7.89 31.09 -9.65
C TRP A 113 8.25 30.29 -8.39
N PHE A 114 9.43 29.67 -8.35
CA PHE A 114 9.90 28.93 -7.17
C PHE A 114 10.21 29.81 -5.95
N LYS A 115 10.56 31.09 -6.19
CA LYS A 115 10.92 32.07 -5.16
C LYS A 115 9.73 32.88 -4.64
N ASN A 116 8.55 32.77 -5.26
CA ASN A 116 7.35 33.44 -4.78
C ASN A 116 6.80 32.71 -3.55
N ALA A 117 7.18 33.20 -2.36
CA ALA A 117 6.80 32.58 -1.10
C ALA A 117 5.37 32.95 -0.71
N GLU A 118 4.97 34.20 -0.96
CA GLU A 118 3.63 34.71 -0.64
C GLU A 118 2.53 33.93 -1.35
N SER A 119 2.77 33.47 -2.58
CA SER A 119 1.82 32.65 -3.33
C SER A 119 1.80 31.17 -2.93
N ARG A 120 2.84 30.67 -2.24
CA ARG A 120 2.97 29.25 -1.88
C ARG A 120 2.48 28.95 -0.45
N LEU A 121 2.64 29.93 0.44
CA LEU A 121 2.12 29.88 1.81
C LEU A 121 0.59 29.85 1.80
#